data_AF-F8QKF9-F1
#
_entry.id   AF-F8QKF9-F1
#
_cell.length_a   1.000
_cell.length_b   1.000
_cell.length_c   1.000
_cell.angle_alpha   90.00
_cell.angle_beta   90.00
_cell.angle_gamma   90.00
#
_symmetry.space_group_name_H-M   'P 1'
#
loop_
_entity.id
_entity.type
_entity.pdbx_description
1 polymer ?
#
loop_
_entity_poly.entity_id
_entity_poly.type
_entity_poly.pdbx_seq_one_letter_code
_entity_poly.pdbx_strand_id
1 'polypeptide(L)'
;LHVNIFDTSNLQFTIPTSVISRPDPPSTSYINGSDLVFNYDASPFAFWITRRSLPDAFPLFDTRQSSLPATPIPPFMPGDNSTALDGFPLVFEDQYLQLTSSLPYGTNIYGLGEVIASSGFRRDIGT
;
A
#
# COMPACT_ATOMS: atom_id res chain seq x y z
N LEU A 1 12.01 4.90 -5.51
CA LEU A 1 10.63 5.31 -5.85
C LEU A 1 9.96 5.80 -4.57
N HIS A 2 9.28 6.94 -4.59
CA HIS A 2 8.53 7.48 -3.46
C HIS A 2 7.20 8.01 -4.01
N VAL A 3 6.09 7.52 -3.47
CA VAL A 3 4.74 7.97 -3.85
C VAL A 3 4.21 8.79 -2.67
N ASN A 4 3.83 10.04 -2.95
CA ASN A 4 3.32 10.97 -1.95
C ASN A 4 1.90 11.41 -2.35
N ILE A 5 0.90 11.02 -1.57
CA ILE A 5 -0.50 11.43 -1.73
C ILE A 5 -0.77 12.44 -0.62
N PHE A 6 -1.22 13.64 -0.98
CA PHE A 6 -1.22 14.78 -0.08
C PHE A 6 -2.36 15.73 -0.45
N ASP A 7 -2.93 16.43 0.53
CA ASP A 7 -3.88 17.52 0.27
C ASP A 7 -3.12 18.66 -0.42
N THR A 8 -3.63 19.10 -1.58
CA THR A 8 -3.04 20.17 -2.39
C THR A 8 -2.96 21.52 -1.67
N SER A 9 -3.78 21.72 -0.64
CA SER A 9 -3.76 22.90 0.23
C SER A 9 -2.70 22.80 1.33
N ASN A 10 -2.09 21.62 1.51
CA ASN A 10 -1.05 21.31 2.50
C ASN A 10 -1.48 21.55 3.96
N LEU A 11 -2.74 21.23 4.29
CA LEU A 11 -3.28 21.39 5.65
C LEU A 11 -2.97 20.21 6.58
N GLN A 12 -2.65 19.06 6.02
CA GLN A 12 -2.31 17.85 6.74
C GLN A 12 -0.97 17.96 7.47
N PHE A 13 -0.88 17.27 8.60
CA PHE A 13 0.38 17.12 9.30
C PHE A 13 1.40 16.33 8.46
N THR A 14 2.66 16.80 8.45
CA THR A 14 3.79 16.04 7.90
C THR A 14 4.92 16.01 8.92
N ILE A 15 5.71 14.93 8.91
CA ILE A 15 6.86 14.80 9.81
C ILE A 15 7.84 15.95 9.52
N PRO A 16 8.22 16.77 10.52
CA PRO A 16 9.16 17.87 10.33
C PRO A 16 10.54 17.37 9.89
N THR A 17 11.19 18.12 9.01
CA THR A 17 12.53 17.80 8.48
C THR A 17 13.63 17.83 9.54
N SER A 18 13.40 18.55 10.64
CA SER A 18 14.27 18.56 11.82
C SER A 18 14.26 17.24 12.59
N VAL A 19 13.18 16.46 12.48
CA VAL A 19 13.05 15.13 13.10
C VAL A 19 13.57 14.06 12.16
N ILE A 20 13.14 14.09 10.89
CA ILE A 20 13.58 13.16 9.86
C ILE A 20 13.94 13.95 8.59
N SER A 21 15.22 13.99 8.24
CA SER A 21 15.66 14.55 6.97
C SER A 21 15.25 13.63 5.81
N ARG A 22 14.67 14.23 4.77
CA ARG A 22 14.31 13.54 3.53
C ARG A 22 15.29 13.95 2.43
N PRO A 23 15.69 13.03 1.53
CA PRO A 23 16.46 13.39 0.36
C PRO A 23 15.71 14.42 -0.49
N ASP A 24 16.45 15.35 -1.08
CA ASP A 24 15.89 16.27 -2.06
C ASP A 24 15.38 15.50 -3.30
N PRO A 25 14.36 16.03 -3.99
CA PRO A 25 13.91 15.46 -5.26
C PRO A 25 15.08 15.35 -6.24
N PRO A 26 15.16 14.26 -7.02
CA PRO A 26 16.25 14.08 -7.95
C PRO A 26 16.21 15.13 -9.07
N SER A 27 17.38 15.65 -9.44
CA SER A 27 17.53 16.63 -10.53
C SER A 27 17.46 16.00 -11.93
N THR A 28 17.56 14.68 -12.02
CA THR A 28 17.49 13.91 -13.27
C THR A 28 16.41 12.84 -13.20
N SER A 29 15.81 12.52 -14.35
CA SER A 29 14.83 11.43 -14.45
C SER A 29 15.50 10.06 -14.34
N TYR A 30 14.92 9.19 -13.50
CA TYR A 30 15.32 7.78 -13.38
C TYR A 30 14.34 6.82 -14.03
N ILE A 31 13.36 7.33 -14.80
CA ILE A 31 12.27 6.52 -15.37
C ILE A 31 12.81 5.35 -16.21
N ASN A 32 13.90 5.54 -16.94
CA ASN A 32 14.46 4.50 -17.82
C ASN A 32 15.61 3.70 -17.19
N GLY A 33 16.16 4.15 -16.07
CA GLY A 33 17.29 3.50 -15.38
C GLY A 33 16.93 2.78 -14.09
N SER A 34 15.72 3.00 -13.57
CA SER A 34 15.23 2.37 -12.34
C SER A 34 14.77 0.93 -12.59
N ASP A 35 15.13 0.02 -11.69
CA ASP A 35 14.60 -1.35 -11.65
C ASP A 35 13.10 -1.41 -11.33
N LEU A 36 12.55 -0.34 -10.76
CA LEU A 36 11.14 -0.20 -10.46
C LEU A 36 10.43 0.64 -11.53
N VAL A 37 9.25 0.20 -11.93
CA VAL A 37 8.36 0.93 -12.85
C VAL A 37 7.09 1.32 -12.08
N PHE A 38 6.77 2.60 -12.10
CA PHE A 38 5.51 3.14 -11.56
C PHE A 38 4.48 3.20 -12.68
N ASN A 39 3.28 2.70 -12.40
CA ASN A 39 2.16 2.67 -13.32
C ASN A 39 0.92 3.17 -12.58
N TYR A 40 -0.01 3.83 -13.28
CA TYR A 40 -1.24 4.31 -12.68
C TYR A 40 -2.36 4.45 -13.70
N ASP A 41 -3.59 4.34 -13.20
CA ASP A 41 -4.80 4.78 -13.87
C ASP A 41 -5.27 6.09 -13.21
N ALA A 42 -5.73 7.05 -14.00
CA ALA A 42 -6.16 8.35 -13.49
C ALA A 42 -7.61 8.34 -12.96
N SER A 43 -8.47 7.47 -13.50
CA SER A 43 -9.90 7.42 -13.13
C SER A 43 -10.52 6.04 -13.42
N PRO A 44 -10.99 5.31 -12.39
CA PRO A 44 -10.74 5.57 -10.96
C PRO A 44 -9.22 5.51 -10.68
N PHE A 45 -8.74 6.33 -9.74
CA PHE A 45 -7.31 6.37 -9.44
C PHE A 45 -6.85 5.04 -8.83
N ALA A 46 -5.82 4.45 -9.41
CA ALA A 46 -5.11 3.30 -8.89
C ALA A 46 -3.65 3.36 -9.34
N PHE A 47 -2.73 2.77 -8.59
CA PHE A 47 -1.33 2.65 -9.00
C PHE A 47 -0.74 1.31 -8.62
N TRP A 48 0.30 0.90 -9.35
CA TRP A 48 1.02 -0.33 -9.08
C TRP A 48 2.50 -0.21 -9.48
N ILE A 49 3.33 -0.99 -8.80
CA ILE A 49 4.78 -0.96 -8.93
C ILE A 49 5.26 -2.32 -9.39
N THR A 50 5.91 -2.39 -10.56
CA THR A 50 6.48 -3.63 -11.10
C THR A 50 8.00 -3.58 -11.11
N ARG A 51 8.62 -4.76 -11.21
CA ARG A 51 10.05 -4.89 -11.50
C ARG A 51 10.25 -4.83 -13.01
N ARG A 52 11.13 -3.96 -13.49
CA ARG A 52 11.43 -3.82 -14.93
C ARG A 52 11.93 -5.12 -15.55
N SER A 53 12.73 -5.89 -14.81
CA SER A 53 13.28 -7.17 -15.27
C SER A 53 12.23 -8.27 -15.40
N LEU A 54 11.05 -8.10 -14.79
CA LEU A 54 9.97 -9.09 -14.74
C LEU A 54 8.62 -8.38 -14.93
N PRO A 55 8.34 -7.82 -16.12
CA PRO A 55 7.16 -6.98 -16.36
C PRO A 55 5.83 -7.74 -16.19
N ASP A 56 5.83 -9.05 -16.44
CA ASP A 56 4.65 -9.91 -16.35
C ASP A 56 4.48 -10.60 -14.98
N ALA A 57 5.42 -10.38 -14.05
CA ALA A 57 5.30 -10.90 -12.69
C ALA A 57 4.28 -10.10 -11.88
N PHE A 58 3.80 -10.69 -10.78
CA PHE A 58 2.94 -9.97 -9.83
C PHE A 58 3.62 -8.67 -9.38
N PRO A 59 2.88 -7.54 -9.35
CA PRO A 59 3.41 -6.28 -8.85
C PRO A 59 3.89 -6.40 -7.40
N LEU A 60 4.87 -5.55 -7.06
CA LEU A 60 5.36 -5.37 -5.70
C LEU A 60 4.35 -4.65 -4.80
N PHE A 61 3.53 -3.81 -5.42
CA PHE A 61 2.49 -3.02 -4.79
C PHE A 61 1.40 -2.81 -5.84
N ASP A 62 0.13 -3.00 -5.51
CA ASP A 62 -0.98 -2.94 -6.46
C ASP A 62 -2.30 -2.57 -5.80
N THR A 63 -2.77 -1.35 -6.06
CA THR A 63 -4.02 -0.82 -5.49
C THR A 63 -5.22 -1.05 -6.40
N ARG A 64 -5.08 -1.78 -7.51
CA ARG A 64 -6.20 -1.96 -8.46
C ARG A 64 -7.29 -2.82 -7.82
N GLN A 65 -8.53 -2.33 -7.87
CA GLN A 65 -9.68 -3.05 -7.32
C GLN A 65 -9.85 -4.45 -7.93
N SER A 66 -9.52 -4.62 -9.22
CA SER A 66 -9.57 -5.90 -9.92
C SER A 66 -8.56 -6.94 -9.41
N SER A 67 -7.55 -6.51 -8.66
CA SER A 67 -6.53 -7.38 -8.06
C SER A 67 -6.84 -7.73 -6.60
N LEU A 68 -7.89 -7.13 -6.03
CA LEU A 68 -8.29 -7.33 -4.64
C LEU A 68 -9.44 -8.34 -4.54
N PRO A 69 -9.61 -8.99 -3.37
CA PRO A 69 -10.72 -9.91 -3.16
C PRO A 69 -12.08 -9.21 -3.33
N ALA A 70 -13.09 -9.98 -3.71
CA ALA A 70 -14.47 -9.50 -3.72
C ALA A 70 -14.93 -9.16 -2.29
N THR A 71 -15.64 -8.04 -2.14
CA THR A 71 -16.22 -7.58 -0.87
C THR A 71 -17.75 -7.63 -0.94
N PRO A 72 -18.46 -7.73 0.22
CA PRO A 72 -17.94 -7.72 1.59
C PRO A 72 -17.24 -9.04 1.97
N ILE A 73 -16.14 -8.92 2.72
CA ILE A 73 -15.50 -10.06 3.39
C ILE A 73 -16.13 -10.16 4.79
N PRO A 74 -16.75 -11.29 5.14
CA PRO A 74 -17.36 -11.46 6.46
C PRO A 74 -16.32 -11.41 7.58
N PRO A 75 -16.72 -11.06 8.80
CA PRO A 75 -15.80 -11.05 9.93
C PRO A 75 -15.25 -12.44 10.22
N PHE A 76 -14.03 -12.48 10.77
CA PHE A 76 -13.40 -13.73 11.18
C PHE A 76 -14.18 -14.45 12.29
N MET A 77 -14.71 -13.70 13.26
CA MET A 77 -15.58 -14.22 14.31
C MET A 77 -17.04 -13.85 14.04
N PRO A 78 -17.96 -14.83 13.89
CA PRO A 78 -19.38 -14.54 13.77
C PRO A 78 -19.92 -13.73 14.96
N GLY A 79 -20.58 -12.62 14.68
CA GLY A 79 -21.12 -11.71 15.70
C GLY A 79 -20.20 -10.56 16.10
N ASP A 80 -18.95 -10.54 15.62
CA ASP A 80 -18.00 -9.44 15.81
C ASP A 80 -17.60 -8.84 14.45
N ASN A 81 -18.25 -7.74 14.06
CA ASN A 81 -18.00 -7.07 12.78
C ASN A 81 -16.69 -6.27 12.72
N SER A 82 -15.87 -6.23 13.79
CA SER A 82 -14.63 -5.44 13.81
C SER A 82 -13.58 -5.91 12.78
N THR A 83 -13.72 -7.13 12.26
CA THR A 83 -12.83 -7.72 11.24
C THR A 83 -13.51 -7.89 9.88
N ALA A 84 -14.76 -7.40 9.72
CA ALA A 84 -15.42 -7.39 8.42
C ALA A 84 -14.83 -6.29 7.52
N LEU A 85 -14.74 -6.56 6.21
CA LEU A 85 -14.18 -5.61 5.24
C LEU A 85 -15.17 -5.39 4.10
N ASP A 86 -15.78 -4.20 4.06
CA ASP A 86 -16.81 -3.85 3.07
C ASP A 86 -16.23 -3.41 1.72
N GLY A 87 -14.97 -2.99 1.68
CA GLY A 87 -14.33 -2.49 0.48
C GLY A 87 -12.87 -2.12 0.71
N PHE A 88 -12.18 -1.88 -0.40
CA PHE A 88 -10.78 -1.43 -0.40
C PHE A 88 -10.55 -0.12 -1.16
N PRO A 89 -11.45 0.88 -1.13
CA PRO A 89 -11.19 2.13 -1.81
C PRO A 89 -9.94 2.82 -1.26
N LEU A 90 -9.28 3.61 -2.11
CA LEU A 90 -8.41 4.67 -1.62
C LEU A 90 -9.29 5.71 -0.91
N VAL A 91 -9.06 5.90 0.38
CA VAL A 91 -9.78 6.90 1.19
C VAL A 91 -8.77 7.92 1.71
N PHE A 92 -9.06 9.20 1.52
CA PHE A 92 -8.23 10.31 1.98
C PHE A 92 -9.12 11.34 2.68
N GLU A 93 -9.37 11.12 3.97
CA GLU A 93 -10.17 12.00 4.83
C GLU A 93 -9.30 12.55 5.97
N ASP A 94 -9.75 13.62 6.63
CA ASP A 94 -9.01 14.34 7.68
C ASP A 94 -8.48 13.42 8.79
N GLN A 95 -9.27 12.42 9.19
CA GLN A 95 -8.95 11.50 10.30
C GLN A 95 -8.95 10.03 9.87
N TYR A 96 -9.05 9.74 8.58
CA TYR A 96 -9.05 8.36 8.08
C TYR A 96 -8.39 8.27 6.71
N LEU A 97 -7.27 7.56 6.66
CA LEU A 97 -6.58 7.22 5.42
C LEU A 97 -6.66 5.70 5.23
N GLN A 98 -7.07 5.29 4.03
CA GLN A 98 -7.07 3.88 3.64
C GLN A 98 -6.31 3.68 2.35
N LEU A 99 -5.32 2.79 2.39
CA LEU A 99 -4.55 2.37 1.22
C LEU A 99 -4.36 0.86 1.29
N THR A 100 -4.78 0.17 0.24
CA THR A 100 -4.72 -1.30 0.17
C THR A 100 -3.85 -1.72 -1.00
N SER A 101 -3.01 -2.73 -0.78
CA SER A 101 -2.27 -3.40 -1.85
C SER A 101 -2.62 -4.88 -1.87
N SER A 102 -2.88 -5.42 -3.05
CA SER A 102 -2.91 -6.87 -3.23
C SER A 102 -1.49 -7.44 -3.12
N LEU A 103 -1.39 -8.68 -2.65
CA LEU A 103 -0.14 -9.42 -2.54
C LEU A 103 -0.34 -10.84 -3.04
N PRO A 104 0.69 -11.46 -3.65
CA PRO A 104 0.65 -12.87 -4.00
C PRO A 104 0.39 -13.75 -2.78
N TYR A 105 -0.32 -14.85 -3.02
CA TYR A 105 -0.52 -15.87 -1.99
C TYR A 105 0.82 -16.38 -1.44
N GLY A 106 0.91 -16.55 -0.12
CA GLY A 106 2.12 -17.03 0.52
C GLY A 106 3.28 -16.02 0.56
N THR A 107 3.03 -14.73 0.32
CA THR A 107 4.04 -13.67 0.51
C THR A 107 4.64 -13.73 1.93
N ASN A 108 5.94 -13.51 2.04
CA ASN A 108 6.62 -13.43 3.34
C ASN A 108 6.62 -11.99 3.83
N ILE A 109 5.77 -11.70 4.84
CA ILE A 109 5.68 -10.37 5.47
C ILE A 109 6.33 -10.41 6.87
N TYR A 110 7.11 -9.38 7.17
CA TYR A 110 7.82 -9.16 8.43
C TYR A 110 7.71 -7.67 8.80
N GLY A 111 8.01 -7.28 10.04
CA GLY A 111 7.87 -5.89 10.50
C GLY A 111 6.53 -5.65 11.19
N LEU A 112 5.83 -4.53 10.93
CA LEU A 112 4.52 -4.16 11.52
C LEU A 112 4.48 -4.18 13.07
N GLY A 113 5.57 -3.74 13.71
CA GLY A 113 5.66 -3.60 15.15
C GLY A 113 5.04 -2.29 15.66
N GLU A 114 4.83 -2.13 16.96
CA GLU A 114 5.24 -3.04 18.04
C GLU A 114 4.10 -3.98 18.47
N VAL A 115 4.33 -5.31 18.42
CA VAL A 115 3.32 -6.32 18.78
C VAL A 115 4.00 -7.65 19.14
N ILE A 116 3.38 -8.42 20.04
CA ILE A 116 3.72 -9.82 20.30
C ILE A 116 2.91 -10.68 19.32
N ALA A 117 3.55 -11.12 18.24
CA ALA A 117 2.90 -11.95 17.22
C ALA A 117 2.86 -13.42 17.64
N SER A 118 1.68 -14.02 17.72
CA SER A 118 1.49 -15.46 17.97
C SER A 118 1.95 -16.34 16.80
N SER A 119 2.03 -15.77 15.59
CA SER A 119 2.46 -16.43 14.35
C SER A 119 3.98 -16.60 14.23
N GLY A 120 4.76 -16.09 15.18
CA GLY A 120 6.21 -16.08 15.13
C GLY A 120 6.76 -14.90 14.32
N PHE A 121 7.91 -15.09 13.65
CA PHE A 121 8.60 -14.00 12.97
C PHE A 121 7.92 -13.59 11.66
N ARG A 122 7.48 -14.57 10.86
CA ARG A 122 6.68 -14.33 9.65
C ARG A 122 5.24 -14.03 10.07
N ARG A 123 4.66 -12.96 9.55
CA ARG A 123 3.26 -12.64 9.79
C ARG A 123 2.36 -13.72 9.19
N ASP A 124 1.39 -14.14 9.99
CA ASP A 124 0.25 -14.93 9.50
C ASP A 124 -0.63 -14.02 8.66
N ILE A 125 -0.72 -14.36 7.37
CA ILE A 125 -1.44 -13.60 6.35
C ILE A 125 -2.64 -14.40 5.82
N GLY A 126 -3.08 -15.43 6.53
CA GLY A 126 -4.17 -16.32 6.13
C GLY A 126 -3.78 -17.32 5.04
N THR A 127 -4.54 -18.42 4.96
CA THR A 127 -4.40 -19.49 3.94
C THR A 127 -5.50 -19.44 2.90
#